data_AF-A0A535D6T5-F1
#
_entry.id   AF-A0A535D6T5-F1
#
_cell.length_a   1.000
_cell.length_b   1.000
_cell.length_c   1.000
_cell.angle_alpha   90.00
_cell.angle_beta   90.00
_cell.angle_gamma   90.00
#
_symmetry.space_group_name_H-M   'P 1'
#
loop_
_entity.id
_entity.type
_entity.pdbx_description
1 polymer ?
#
loop_
_entity_poly.entity_id
_entity_poly.type
_entity_poly.pdbx_seq_one_letter_code
_entity_poly.pdbx_strand_id
1 'polypeptide(L)'
;MDVARARAWEPPDDWRRVSVIDAHAAGEPLRVVTAGVDPIPGDTIVAKRTWARENLDELRRGLMFEPRGHADMYGAVVTEPVRPDGDLGVLFMHNEGWST
;
A
#
# COMPACT_ATOMS: atom_id res chain seq x y z
N MET A 1 25.21 -13.81 13.83
CA MET A 1 24.42 -12.64 13.41
C MET A 1 23.82 -12.02 14.66
N ASP A 2 24.12 -10.75 14.93
CA ASP A 2 23.58 -10.05 16.10
C ASP A 2 22.18 -9.52 15.78
N VAL A 3 21.16 -10.26 16.22
CA VAL A 3 19.76 -9.94 15.98
C VAL A 3 19.33 -8.69 16.77
N ALA A 4 19.93 -8.44 17.94
CA ALA A 4 19.60 -7.28 18.76
C ALA A 4 20.03 -5.99 18.06
N ARG A 5 21.26 -5.98 17.53
CA ARG A 5 21.75 -4.86 16.72
C ARG A 5 20.93 -4.64 15.44
N ALA A 6 20.51 -5.71 14.76
CA ALA A 6 19.69 -5.59 13.56
C ALA A 6 18.30 -4.99 13.85
N ARG A 7 17.70 -5.29 15.00
CA ARG A 7 16.40 -4.72 15.42
C ARG A 7 16.48 -3.26 15.85
N ALA A 8 17.62 -2.82 16.36
CA ALA A 8 17.85 -1.43 16.80
C ALA A 8 18.40 -0.53 15.66
N TRP A 9 18.58 -1.06 14.46
CA TRP A 9 19.01 -0.27 13.32
C TRP A 9 17.88 0.63 12.84
N GLU A 10 18.21 1.90 12.60
CA GLU A 10 17.29 2.88 12.03
C GLU A 10 17.76 3.26 10.61
N PRO A 11 16.85 3.30 9.62
CA PRO A 11 17.18 3.79 8.30
C PRO A 11 17.42 5.31 8.31
N PRO A 12 18.17 5.85 7.34
CA PRO A 12 18.24 7.29 7.09
C PRO A 12 16.84 7.92 6.94
N ASP A 13 16.67 9.16 7.39
CA ASP A 13 15.37 9.85 7.40
C ASP A 13 14.81 10.15 6.00
N ASP A 14 15.69 10.27 5.00
CA ASP A 14 15.34 10.51 3.60
C ASP A 14 14.86 9.25 2.87
N TRP A 15 14.92 8.08 3.52
CA TRP A 15 14.39 6.85 2.95
C TRP A 15 12.87 6.82 3.05
N ARG A 16 12.22 6.50 1.93
CA ARG A 16 10.77 6.25 1.93
C ARG A 16 10.46 5.06 2.83
N ARG A 17 9.60 5.29 3.82
CA ARG A 17 9.08 4.26 4.73
C ARG A 17 7.59 4.10 4.51
N VAL A 18 7.15 2.87 4.28
CA VAL A 18 5.73 2.53 4.19
C VAL A 18 5.43 1.53 5.30
N SER A 19 4.49 1.88 6.18
CA SER A 19 4.03 0.97 7.22
C SER A 19 2.87 0.14 6.68
N VAL A 20 2.91 -1.16 6.95
CA VAL A 20 1.90 -2.10 6.46
C VAL A 20 1.50 -3.08 7.54
N ILE A 21 0.28 -3.61 7.41
CA ILE A 21 -0.19 -4.80 8.11
C ILE A 21 -0.47 -5.85 7.03
N ASP A 22 0.25 -6.97 7.09
CA ASP A 22 -0.03 -8.12 6.23
C ASP A 22 -1.01 -9.06 6.94
N ALA A 23 -2.06 -9.44 6.24
CA ALA A 23 -3.08 -10.39 6.67
C ALA A 23 -3.37 -11.40 5.56
N HIS A 24 -4.21 -12.40 5.83
CA HIS A 24 -4.70 -13.30 4.79
C HIS A 24 -6.17 -13.63 4.98
N ALA A 25 -6.87 -13.86 3.87
CA ALA A 25 -8.22 -14.38 3.82
C ALA A 25 -8.23 -15.70 3.05
N ALA A 26 -8.48 -16.81 3.74
CA ALA A 26 -8.44 -18.16 3.15
C ALA A 26 -7.12 -18.53 2.41
N GLY A 27 -6.02 -17.84 2.74
CA GLY A 27 -4.69 -18.07 2.15
C GLY A 27 -4.27 -17.00 1.15
N GLU A 28 -5.22 -16.19 0.65
CA GLU A 28 -4.92 -15.05 -0.20
C GLU A 28 -4.34 -13.91 0.66
N PRO A 29 -3.15 -13.37 0.34
CA PRO A 29 -2.54 -12.31 1.12
C PRO A 29 -3.24 -10.97 0.91
N LEU A 30 -3.27 -10.12 1.93
CA LEU A 30 -3.64 -8.71 1.83
C LEU A 30 -2.65 -7.85 2.62
N ARG A 31 -1.88 -7.04 1.91
CA ARG A 31 -1.01 -6.01 2.46
C ARG A 31 -1.75 -4.69 2.61
N VAL A 32 -2.13 -4.32 3.82
CA VAL A 32 -2.83 -3.06 4.12
C VAL A 32 -1.82 -1.97 4.46
N VAL A 33 -1.72 -0.94 3.64
CA VAL A 33 -0.88 0.23 3.89
C VAL A 33 -1.52 1.11 4.95
N THR A 34 -0.79 1.38 6.04
CA THR A 34 -1.26 2.16 7.18
C THR A 34 -0.60 3.53 7.32
N ALA A 35 0.61 3.72 6.75
CA ALA A 35 1.30 5.01 6.73
C ALA A 35 2.38 5.06 5.62
N GLY A 36 2.86 6.26 5.29
CA GLY A 36 3.96 6.46 4.33
C GLY A 36 3.52 6.73 2.89
N VAL A 37 2.23 7.02 2.70
CA VAL A 37 1.62 7.41 1.42
C VAL A 37 0.82 8.68 1.67
N ASP A 38 1.07 9.70 0.85
CA ASP A 38 0.34 10.96 0.92
C ASP A 38 -1.14 10.76 0.52
N PRO A 39 -2.05 11.62 0.98
CA PRO A 39 -3.46 11.55 0.59
C PRO A 39 -3.63 11.53 -0.94
N ILE A 40 -4.41 10.56 -1.42
CA ILE A 40 -4.65 10.36 -2.85
C ILE A 40 -5.78 11.30 -3.30
N PRO A 41 -5.54 12.24 -4.23
CA PRO A 41 -6.53 13.23 -4.64
C PRO A 41 -7.67 12.60 -5.47
N GLY A 42 -8.86 13.20 -5.37
CA GLY A 42 -10.04 12.82 -6.12
C GLY A 42 -11.30 12.75 -5.27
N ASP A 43 -12.42 13.22 -5.83
CA ASP A 43 -13.71 13.30 -5.13
C ASP A 43 -14.51 11.98 -5.16
N THR A 44 -14.02 10.98 -5.89
CA THR A 44 -14.60 9.64 -5.97
C THR A 44 -13.51 8.59 -5.89
N ILE A 45 -13.85 7.36 -5.47
CA ILE A 45 -12.91 6.23 -5.48
C ILE A 45 -12.32 6.00 -6.87
N VAL A 46 -13.13 6.16 -7.93
CA VAL A 46 -12.68 6.03 -9.32
C VAL A 46 -11.68 7.13 -9.69
N ALA A 47 -11.90 8.38 -9.27
CA ALA A 47 -10.96 9.48 -9.51
C ALA A 47 -9.63 9.25 -8.76
N LYS A 48 -9.70 8.85 -7.48
CA LYS A 48 -8.52 8.48 -6.69
C LYS A 48 -7.73 7.34 -7.34
N ARG A 49 -8.42 6.31 -7.84
CA ARG A 49 -7.82 5.19 -8.57
C ARG A 49 -7.12 5.64 -9.86
N THR A 50 -7.78 6.47 -10.67
CA THR A 50 -7.20 6.98 -11.93
C THR A 50 -5.92 7.75 -11.63
N TRP A 51 -5.94 8.63 -10.64
CA TRP A 51 -4.76 9.36 -10.23
C TRP A 51 -3.64 8.44 -9.72
N ALA A 52 -3.97 7.45 -8.88
CA ALA A 52 -3.00 6.50 -8.36
C ALA A 52 -2.36 5.65 -9.47
N ARG A 53 -3.13 5.27 -10.49
CA ARG A 53 -2.61 4.56 -11.67
C ARG A 53 -1.61 5.40 -12.47
N GLU A 54 -1.86 6.70 -12.58
CA GLU A 54 -1.01 7.63 -13.34
C GLU A 54 0.23 8.06 -12.55
N ASN A 55 0.18 8.10 -11.21
CA ASN A 55 1.20 8.74 -10.39
C ASN A 55 1.88 7.84 -9.34
N LEU A 56 1.29 6.68 -9.00
CA LEU A 56 1.75 5.83 -7.89
C LEU A 56 2.10 4.39 -8.30
N ASP A 57 2.36 4.13 -9.59
CA ASP A 57 2.75 2.78 -10.02
C ASP A 57 4.11 2.33 -9.43
N GLU A 58 5.04 3.25 -9.18
CA GLU A 58 6.30 2.91 -8.50
C GLU A 58 6.09 2.42 -7.07
N LEU A 59 5.17 3.06 -6.33
CA LEU A 59 4.78 2.64 -4.99
C LEU A 59 4.19 1.23 -5.04
N ARG A 60 3.25 0.99 -5.97
CA ARG A 60 2.63 -0.33 -6.17
C ARG A 60 3.70 -1.39 -6.47
N ARG A 61 4.57 -1.16 -7.47
CA ARG A 61 5.63 -2.12 -7.82
C ARG A 61 6.55 -2.41 -6.64
N GLY A 62 6.92 -1.37 -5.89
CA GLY A 62 7.77 -1.51 -4.70
C GLY A 62 7.15 -2.36 -3.58
N LEU A 63 5.81 -2.43 -3.51
CA LEU A 63 5.06 -3.17 -2.49
C LEU A 63 4.61 -4.56 -2.96
N MET A 64 4.28 -4.73 -4.24
CA MET A 64 3.70 -5.95 -4.81
C MET A 64 4.75 -6.89 -5.39
N PHE A 65 5.80 -6.38 -6.02
CA PHE A 65 6.80 -7.21 -6.66
C PHE A 65 7.86 -7.71 -5.67
N GLU A 66 8.53 -8.79 -6.05
CA GLU A 66 9.78 -9.18 -5.42
C GLU A 66 10.76 -7.97 -5.40
N PRO A 67 11.53 -7.78 -4.31
CA PRO A 67 11.73 -8.71 -3.21
C PRO A 67 10.80 -8.52 -2.00
N ARG A 68 9.88 -7.54 -2.03
CA ARG A 68 9.01 -7.23 -0.86
C ARG A 68 7.68 -7.94 -0.90
N GLY A 69 7.17 -8.22 -2.10
CA GLY A 69 6.01 -9.05 -2.35
C GLY A 69 6.41 -10.29 -3.14
N HIS A 70 5.49 -10.77 -3.99
CA HIS A 70 5.63 -11.91 -4.87
C HIS A 70 4.56 -11.84 -5.97
N ALA A 71 4.59 -12.77 -6.93
CA ALA A 71 3.68 -12.76 -8.09
C ALA A 71 2.19 -12.66 -7.71
N ASP A 72 1.81 -13.29 -6.60
CA ASP A 72 0.44 -13.34 -6.07
C ASP A 72 0.18 -12.36 -4.90
N MET A 73 1.01 -11.33 -4.71
CA MET A 73 0.77 -10.34 -3.65
C MET A 73 -0.40 -9.41 -4.00
N TYR A 74 -1.29 -9.19 -3.03
CA TYR A 74 -2.41 -8.26 -3.12
C TYR A 74 -2.32 -7.20 -2.03
N GLY A 75 -2.70 -5.95 -2.36
CA GLY A 75 -2.52 -4.80 -1.48
C GLY A 75 -3.74 -3.88 -1.44
N ALA A 76 -3.84 -3.13 -0.35
CA ALA A 76 -4.85 -2.10 -0.12
C ALA A 76 -4.21 -0.83 0.42
N VAL A 77 -4.55 0.32 -0.16
CA VAL A 77 -4.22 1.64 0.40
C VAL A 77 -5.48 2.23 1.00
N VAL A 78 -5.41 2.58 2.29
CA VAL A 78 -6.49 3.27 3.01
C VAL A 78 -6.48 4.75 2.61
N THR A 79 -7.65 5.30 2.39
CA THR A 79 -7.87 6.71 2.03
C THR A 79 -9.03 7.27 2.85
N GLU A 80 -9.22 8.59 2.79
CA GLU A 80 -10.40 9.25 3.32
C GLU A 80 -11.67 8.73 2.61
N PRO A 81 -12.78 8.56 3.34
CA PRO A 81 -14.05 8.18 2.74
C PRO A 81 -14.54 9.28 1.79
N VAL A 82 -15.11 8.89 0.65
CA VAL A 82 -15.73 9.84 -0.31
C VAL A 82 -17.21 10.08 -0.05
N ARG A 83 -17.80 9.36 0.93
CA ARG A 83 -19.18 9.52 1.36
C ARG A 83 -19.23 9.94 2.83
N PRO A 84 -20.23 10.75 3.25
CA PRO A 84 -20.35 11.19 4.64
C PRO A 84 -20.57 10.06 5.65
N ASP A 85 -21.10 8.91 5.20
CA ASP A 85 -21.41 7.73 6.02
C ASP A 85 -20.33 6.63 5.95
N GLY A 86 -19.22 6.87 5.24
CA GLY A 86 -18.13 5.91 5.14
C GLY A 86 -17.11 6.09 6.26
N ASP A 87 -16.64 4.98 6.84
CA ASP A 87 -15.54 5.02 7.81
C ASP A 87 -14.18 5.29 7.14
N LEU A 88 -13.99 4.74 5.94
CA LEU A 88 -12.76 4.85 5.15
C LEU A 88 -13.03 4.57 3.65
N GLY A 89 -12.13 5.03 2.79
CA GLY A 89 -12.03 4.61 1.39
C GLY A 89 -10.89 3.62 1.20
N VAL A 90 -10.98 2.73 0.21
CA VAL A 90 -9.92 1.76 -0.09
C VAL A 90 -9.62 1.75 -1.59
N LEU A 91 -8.33 1.75 -1.93
CA LEU A 91 -7.85 1.41 -3.27
C LEU A 91 -7.08 0.11 -3.22
N PHE A 92 -7.54 -0.89 -3.97
CA PHE A 92 -6.83 -2.17 -4.10
C PHE A 92 -5.79 -2.13 -5.21
N MET A 93 -4.74 -2.93 -5.06
CA MET A 93 -3.66 -3.07 -6.04
C MET A 93 -3.10 -4.49 -6.04
N HIS A 94 -2.61 -4.94 -7.19
CA HIS A 94 -1.99 -6.25 -7.39
C HIS A 94 -0.80 -6.15 -8.35
N ASN A 95 -0.26 -7.28 -8.75
CA ASN A 95 0.90 -7.40 -9.65
C ASN A 95 0.76 -6.65 -10.99
N GLU A 96 -0.45 -6.55 -11.56
CA GLU A 96 -0.69 -5.94 -12.87
C GLU A 96 -1.17 -4.49 -12.81
N GLY A 97 -1.55 -3.97 -11.64
CA GLY A 97 -1.98 -2.58 -11.52
C GLY A 97 -2.86 -2.29 -10.31
N TRP A 98 -3.58 -1.17 -10.40
CA TRP A 98 -4.61 -0.77 -9.45
C TRP A 98 -5.93 -1.44 -9.83
N SER A 99 -6.47 -2.24 -8.92
CA SER A 99 -7.65 -3.08 -9.16
C SER A 99 -8.86 -2.22 -9.52
N THR A 100 -9.73 -2.74 -10.39
CA THR A 100 -10.92 -2.06 -10.93
C THR A 100 -12.03 -1.90 -9.92
#